data_AF-A0A645JQN3-F1
#
_entry.id   AF-A0A645JQN3-F1
#
_cell.length_a   1.000
_cell.length_b   1.000
_cell.length_c   1.000
_cell.angle_alpha   90.00
_cell.angle_beta   90.00
_cell.angle_gamma   90.00
#
_symmetry.space_group_name_H-M   'P 1'
#
loop_
_entity.id
_entity.type
_entity.pdbx_description
1 polymer ?
#
loop_
_entity_poly.entity_id
_entity_poly.type
_entity_poly.pdbx_seq_one_letter_code
_entity_poly.pdbx_strand_id
1 'polypeptide(L)'
;MVEANLKACLAPKDSAGYAYNIAHGGREYLIDIYWTLAKALGKDMHPKFAPERMGDIKHSNADIQKAKDLLGYEGKLSFEMGINKVIDFFYAYFMEQK
;
A
#
# COMPACT_ATOMS: atom_id res chain seq x y z
N MET A 1 -2.49 -4.99 -6.34
CA MET A 1 -3.73 -5.69 -6.74
C MET A 1 -3.66 -6.24 -8.16
N VAL A 2 -3.38 -5.41 -9.18
CA VAL A 2 -3.32 -5.88 -10.58
C VAL A 2 -2.38 -7.08 -10.75
N GLU A 3 -1.14 -7.00 -10.24
CA GLU A 3 -0.17 -8.11 -10.28
C GLU A 3 -0.72 -9.41 -9.66
N ALA A 4 -1.40 -9.32 -8.52
CA ALA A 4 -1.95 -10.49 -7.84
C ALA A 4 -3.06 -11.16 -8.68
N ASN A 5 -3.91 -10.37 -9.33
CA ASN A 5 -4.94 -10.90 -10.22
C ASN A 5 -4.31 -11.57 -11.45
N LEU A 6 -3.29 -10.96 -12.06
CA LEU A 6 -2.56 -11.57 -13.18
C LEU A 6 -1.89 -12.87 -12.77
N LYS A 7 -1.27 -12.91 -11.58
CA LYS A 7 -0.70 -14.14 -11.02
C LYS A 7 -1.76 -15.20 -10.77
N ALA A 8 -2.94 -14.83 -10.28
CA ALA A 8 -4.05 -15.76 -10.09
C ALA A 8 -4.53 -16.36 -11.42
N CYS A 9 -4.58 -15.59 -12.51
CA CYS A 9 -4.92 -16.10 -13.83
C CYS A 9 -3.91 -17.13 -14.37
N LEU A 10 -2.65 -17.05 -13.93
CA LEU A 10 -1.55 -17.92 -14.38
C LEU A 10 -1.24 -19.03 -13.37
N ALA A 11 -1.91 -19.06 -12.22
CA ALA A 11 -1.64 -20.00 -11.15
C ALA A 11 -2.17 -21.42 -11.48
N PRO A 12 -1.60 -22.48 -10.87
CA PRO A 12 -2.12 -23.83 -10.99
C PRO A 12 -3.59 -23.94 -10.53
N LYS A 13 -4.31 -24.95 -11.03
CA LYS A 13 -5.71 -25.20 -10.65
C LYS A 13 -5.89 -25.39 -9.14
N ASP A 14 -4.90 -25.96 -8.47
CA ASP A 14 -4.92 -26.19 -7.02
C ASP A 14 -4.85 -24.88 -6.21
N SER A 15 -4.55 -23.75 -6.84
CA SER A 15 -4.63 -22.41 -6.22
C SER A 15 -6.04 -21.79 -6.30
N ALA A 16 -7.02 -22.46 -6.94
CA ALA A 16 -8.39 -21.95 -7.08
C ALA A 16 -9.26 -22.20 -5.83
N GLY A 17 -10.32 -21.41 -5.66
CA GLY A 17 -11.31 -21.58 -4.58
C GLY A 17 -10.92 -20.98 -3.22
N TYR A 18 -9.72 -20.38 -3.11
CA TYR A 18 -9.26 -19.72 -1.90
C TYR A 18 -9.48 -18.20 -1.91
N ALA A 19 -9.68 -17.64 -0.71
CA ALA A 19 -9.54 -16.21 -0.47
C ALA A 19 -8.08 -15.85 -0.12
N TYR A 20 -7.60 -14.76 -0.71
CA TYR A 20 -6.22 -14.27 -0.58
C TYR A 20 -6.22 -12.83 -0.07
N ASN A 21 -5.38 -12.56 0.93
CA ASN A 21 -5.04 -11.20 1.32
C ASN A 21 -3.99 -10.64 0.37
N ILE A 22 -4.24 -9.46 -0.20
CA ILE A 22 -3.31 -8.79 -1.11
C ILE A 22 -2.86 -7.47 -0.50
N ALA A 23 -1.60 -7.41 -0.09
CA ALA A 23 -0.94 -6.22 0.47
C ALA A 23 0.56 -6.21 0.11
N HIS A 24 1.30 -5.18 0.51
CA HIS A 24 2.77 -5.19 0.46
C HIS A 24 3.37 -6.24 1.41
N GLY A 25 2.69 -6.47 2.54
CA GLY A 25 3.22 -7.25 3.66
C GLY A 25 4.07 -6.37 4.59
N GLY A 26 4.12 -6.74 5.87
CA GLY A 26 4.78 -5.92 6.89
C GLY A 26 3.84 -4.90 7.54
N ARG A 27 4.35 -4.16 8.53
CA ARG A 27 3.58 -3.21 9.34
C ARG A 27 4.02 -1.79 9.02
N GLU A 28 3.03 -0.92 8.80
CA GLU A 28 3.20 0.52 8.70
C GLU A 28 2.53 1.20 9.88
N TYR A 29 3.16 2.23 10.44
CA TYR A 29 2.55 3.07 11.47
C TYR A 29 2.06 4.39 10.85
N LEU A 30 0.95 4.91 11.38
CA LEU A 30 0.37 6.16 10.89
C LEU A 30 1.37 7.33 10.91
N ILE A 31 2.21 7.38 11.95
CA ILE A 31 3.23 8.43 12.08
C ILE A 31 4.33 8.31 11.02
N ASP A 32 4.71 7.10 10.64
CA ASP A 32 5.73 6.86 9.60
C ASP A 32 5.18 7.22 8.21
N ILE A 33 3.90 6.90 7.96
CA ILE A 33 3.17 7.34 6.77
C ILE A 33 3.17 8.86 6.67
N TYR A 34 2.87 9.57 7.77
CA TYR A 34 2.88 11.03 7.80
C TYR A 34 4.24 11.61 7.42
N TRP A 35 5.32 11.12 8.03
CA TRP A 35 6.67 11.61 7.75
C TRP A 35 7.12 11.30 6.33
N THR A 36 6.78 10.12 5.81
CA THR A 36 7.05 9.73 4.42
C THR A 36 6.37 10.69 3.45
N LEU A 37 5.11 11.04 3.70
CA LEU A 37 4.35 12.03 2.91
C LEU A 37 4.95 13.43 3.00
N ALA A 38 5.25 13.90 4.22
CA ALA A 38 5.81 15.23 4.45
C ALA A 38 7.15 15.40 3.70
N LYS A 39 8.03 14.40 3.80
CA LYS A 39 9.29 14.32 3.07
C LYS A 39 9.07 14.34 1.55
N ALA A 40 8.19 13.49 1.03
CA ALA A 40 7.93 13.39 -0.40
C ALA A 40 7.34 14.68 -1.00
N LEU A 41 6.59 15.45 -0.22
CA LEU A 41 6.01 16.75 -0.62
C LEU A 41 6.95 17.94 -0.34
N GLY A 42 8.15 17.71 0.22
CA GLY A 42 9.06 18.78 0.62
C GLY A 42 8.45 19.72 1.68
N LYS A 43 7.61 19.19 2.57
CA LYS A 43 6.95 19.96 3.62
C LYS A 43 7.60 19.67 4.96
N ASP A 44 8.07 20.74 5.60
CA ASP A 44 8.51 20.72 6.98
C ASP A 44 7.34 21.16 7.88
N MET A 45 6.47 20.21 8.20
CA MET A 45 5.34 20.40 9.10
C MET A 45 5.31 19.27 10.10
N HIS A 46 5.06 19.60 11.37
CA HIS A 46 4.87 18.62 12.42
C HIS A 46 3.40 18.17 12.52
N PRO A 47 3.14 16.89 12.83
CA PRO A 47 1.78 16.40 12.98
C PRO A 47 1.10 17.04 14.19
N LYS A 48 -0.18 17.37 14.05
CA LYS A 48 -1.04 17.78 15.16
C LYS A 48 -1.79 16.55 15.65
N PHE A 49 -1.42 16.06 16.82
CA PHE A 49 -2.09 14.92 17.44
C PHE A 49 -3.47 15.34 17.96
N ALA A 50 -4.47 14.48 17.73
CA ALA A 50 -5.84 14.67 18.15
C ALA A 50 -6.31 13.40 18.89
N PRO A 51 -7.44 13.46 19.64
CA PRO A 51 -8.02 12.28 20.25
C PRO A 51 -8.28 11.16 19.24
N GLU A 52 -8.23 9.91 19.71
CA GLU A 52 -8.54 8.75 18.88
C GLU A 52 -9.95 8.86 18.29
N ARG A 53 -10.10 8.52 17.01
CA ARG A 53 -11.41 8.51 16.36
C ARG A 53 -12.13 7.21 16.71
N MET A 54 -13.36 7.33 17.19
CA MET A 54 -14.20 6.17 17.50
C MET A 54 -14.36 5.28 16.26
N GLY A 55 -14.09 3.98 16.43
CA GLY A 55 -14.15 2.97 15.36
C GLY A 55 -12.83 2.71 14.62
N ASP A 56 -11.76 3.45 14.92
CA ASP A 56 -10.46 3.19 14.31
C ASP A 56 -9.87 1.84 14.78
N ILE A 57 -9.37 1.07 13.81
CA ILE A 57 -8.63 -0.16 14.06
C ILE A 57 -7.17 0.21 14.32
N LYS A 58 -6.69 -0.04 15.55
CA LYS A 58 -5.30 0.33 15.95
C LYS A 58 -4.23 -0.47 15.21
N HIS A 59 -4.50 -1.75 14.94
CA HIS A 59 -3.55 -2.67 14.34
C HIS A 59 -4.23 -3.46 13.23
N SER A 60 -3.92 -3.11 11.98
CA SER A 60 -4.33 -3.86 10.80
C SER A 60 -3.08 -4.26 10.04
N ASN A 61 -2.86 -5.56 9.88
CA ASN A 61 -1.77 -6.10 9.09
C ASN A 61 -2.26 -7.34 8.34
N ALA A 62 -2.06 -7.36 7.03
CA ALA A 62 -2.46 -8.46 6.18
C ALA A 62 -1.35 -9.52 6.14
N ASP A 63 -1.66 -10.73 6.58
CA ASP A 63 -0.82 -11.88 6.28
C ASP A 63 -1.01 -12.27 4.81
N ILE A 64 0.06 -12.11 4.02
CA ILE A 64 0.09 -12.40 2.58
C ILE A 64 0.77 -13.75 2.27
N GLN A 65 1.08 -14.57 3.27
CA GLN A 65 1.82 -15.81 3.08
C GLN A 65 1.13 -16.75 2.09
N LYS A 66 -0.20 -16.89 2.18
CA LYS A 66 -0.98 -17.69 1.23
C LYS A 66 -0.83 -17.21 -0.22
N ALA A 67 -0.80 -15.89 -0.44
CA ALA A 67 -0.63 -15.33 -1.78
C ALA A 67 0.81 -15.53 -2.29
N LYS A 68 1.81 -15.47 -1.40
CA LYS A 68 3.19 -15.84 -1.72
C LYS A 68 3.29 -17.29 -2.16
N ASP A 69 2.74 -18.19 -1.37
CA ASP A 69 2.92 -19.64 -1.56
C ASP A 69 2.16 -20.16 -2.79
N LEU A 70 0.90 -19.74 -2.99
CA LEU A 70 0.04 -20.32 -4.02
C LEU A 70 -0.02 -19.51 -5.32
N LEU A 71 0.29 -18.22 -5.28
CA LEU A 71 0.26 -17.33 -6.45
C LEU A 71 1.66 -16.81 -6.83
N GLY A 72 2.68 -17.07 -6.01
CA GLY A 72 4.00 -16.46 -6.18
C GLY A 72 3.96 -14.93 -6.01
N TYR A 73 2.95 -14.37 -5.33
CA TYR A 73 2.79 -12.92 -5.17
C TYR A 73 3.71 -12.40 -4.05
N GLU A 74 4.64 -11.50 -4.38
CA GLU A 74 5.63 -11.01 -3.41
C GLU A 74 5.25 -9.67 -2.78
N GLY A 75 4.33 -8.91 -3.38
CA GLY A 75 3.92 -7.59 -2.89
C GLY A 75 5.04 -6.55 -2.96
N LYS A 76 5.76 -6.43 -4.07
CA LYS A 76 7.02 -5.64 -4.17
C LYS A 76 6.88 -4.13 -4.00
N LEU A 77 5.67 -3.58 -4.10
CA LEU A 77 5.45 -2.13 -4.03
C LEU A 77 5.22 -1.68 -2.58
N SER A 78 6.22 -1.04 -1.97
CA SER A 78 6.10 -0.44 -0.64
C SER A 78 5.25 0.84 -0.66
N PHE A 79 4.84 1.30 0.52
CA PHE A 79 4.12 2.57 0.66
C PHE A 79 4.95 3.74 0.11
N GLU A 80 6.23 3.84 0.49
CA GLU A 80 7.13 4.91 0.02
C GLU A 80 7.27 4.92 -1.51
N MET A 81 7.45 3.76 -2.14
CA MET A 81 7.53 3.68 -3.60
C MET A 81 6.20 4.08 -4.26
N GLY A 82 5.08 3.62 -3.70
CA GLY A 82 3.75 3.92 -4.21
C GLY A 82 3.41 5.41 -4.11
N ILE A 83 3.68 6.03 -2.97
CA ILE A 83 3.29 7.42 -2.73
C ILE A 83 4.10 8.40 -3.57
N ASN A 84 5.40 8.16 -3.79
CA ASN A 84 6.21 8.97 -4.69
C ASN A 84 5.64 8.95 -6.12
N LYS A 85 5.26 7.78 -6.64
CA LYS A 85 4.62 7.66 -7.97
C LYS A 85 3.30 8.44 -8.06
N VAL A 86 2.50 8.43 -6.99
CA VAL A 86 1.23 9.17 -6.93
C VAL A 86 1.48 10.68 -6.91
N ILE A 87 2.46 11.13 -6.13
CA ILE A 87 2.85 12.53 -6.05
C ILE A 87 3.36 13.02 -7.42
N ASP A 88 4.25 12.27 -8.08
CA ASP A 88 4.75 12.58 -9.42
C ASP A 88 3.60 12.71 -10.43
N PHE A 89 2.64 11.78 -10.39
CA PHE A 89 1.45 11.83 -11.23
C PHE A 89 0.64 13.12 -11.01
N PHE A 90 0.36 13.49 -9.75
CA PHE A 90 -0.39 14.71 -9.47
C PHE A 90 0.37 15.98 -9.87
N TYR A 91 1.69 16.01 -9.68
CA TYR A 91 2.51 17.13 -10.18
C TYR A 91 2.38 17.29 -11.69
N ALA A 92 2.53 16.21 -12.46
CA ALA A 92 2.36 16.26 -13.91
C ALA A 92 0.94 16.70 -14.30
N TYR A 93 -0.09 16.08 -13.71
CA TYR A 93 -1.49 16.38 -13.98
C TYR A 93 -1.85 17.85 -13.74
N PHE A 94 -1.40 18.46 -12.64
CA PHE A 94 -1.72 19.85 -12.34
C PHE A 94 -0.86 20.86 -13.13
N MET A 95 0.29 20.46 -13.65
CA MET A 95 1.11 21.33 -14.52
C MET A 95 0.59 21.35 -15.95
N GLU A 96 0.02 20.26 -16.46
CA GLU A 96 -0.56 20.18 -17.81
C GLU A 96 -1.89 20.95 -17.95
N GLN A 97 -2.55 21.25 -16.83
CA GLN A 97 -3.83 21.98 -16.79
C GLN A 97 -3.66 23.50 -16.61
N LYS A 98 -2.43 24.00 -16.64
CA LYS A 98 -2.10 25.43 -16.67
C LYS A 98 -1.76 25.88 -18.08
#